data_AF-A0A2V7L9W2-F1
#
_entry.id   AF-A0A2V7L9W2-F1
#
_cell.length_a   1.000
_cell.length_b   1.000
_cell.length_c   1.000
_cell.angle_alpha   90.00
_cell.angle_beta   90.00
_cell.angle_gamma   90.00
#
_symmetry.space_group_name_H-M   'P 1'
#
loop_
_entity.id
_entity.type
_entity.pdbx_description
1 polymer ?
#
loop_
_entity_poly.entity_id
_entity_poly.type
_entity_poly.pdbx_seq_one_letter_code
_entity_poly.pdbx_strand_id
1 'polypeptide(L)'
;MTTRPRFQYRPPDFEAAPLAAAPDARFEPAPADGVLPDGFFSTTNLPTYVKAAGTWSRPRLPRMDCVIVRHGKAELVTTEPRKVRKGQAVAVGTEEDGSQGIFVHGEGFLG
;
A
#
# COMPACT_ATOMS: atom_id res chain seq x y z
N MET A 1 -5.63 -27.19 25.80
CA MET A 1 -6.64 -26.56 24.94
C MET A 1 -6.13 -25.19 24.55
N THR A 2 -5.70 -24.99 23.31
CA THR A 2 -5.24 -23.69 22.81
C THR A 2 -6.46 -22.85 22.45
N THR A 3 -6.79 -21.89 23.32
CA THR A 3 -7.86 -20.92 23.09
C THR A 3 -7.52 -20.11 21.85
N ARG A 4 -8.34 -20.19 20.78
CA ARG A 4 -8.15 -19.34 19.60
C ARG A 4 -8.25 -17.87 20.01
N PRO A 5 -7.42 -16.98 19.46
CA PRO A 5 -7.48 -15.56 19.78
C PRO A 5 -8.87 -15.00 19.43
N ARG A 6 -9.40 -14.18 20.33
CA ARG A 6 -10.75 -13.58 20.23
C ARG A 6 -10.93 -12.71 18.98
N PHE A 7 -9.83 -12.19 18.43
CA PHE A 7 -9.82 -11.40 17.21
C PHE A 7 -8.95 -12.11 16.18
N GLN A 8 -9.56 -12.52 15.07
CA GLN A 8 -8.86 -13.09 13.92
C GLN A 8 -8.92 -12.10 12.78
N TYR A 9 -7.77 -11.86 12.16
CA TYR A 9 -7.69 -11.02 10.99
C TYR A 9 -8.43 -11.67 9.81
N ARG A 10 -9.34 -10.92 9.19
CA ARG A 10 -10.02 -11.28 7.94
C ARG A 10 -9.39 -10.47 6.81
N PRO A 11 -8.64 -11.11 5.89
CA PRO A 11 -8.08 -10.39 4.76
C PRO A 11 -9.20 -9.88 3.82
N PRO A 12 -8.91 -8.85 3.00
CA PRO A 12 -9.84 -8.42 1.95
C PRO A 12 -10.09 -9.54 0.96
N ASP A 13 -11.30 -9.59 0.41
CA ASP A 13 -11.60 -10.40 -0.76
C ASP A 13 -11.24 -9.59 -2.02
N PHE A 14 -10.08 -9.88 -2.61
CA PHE A 14 -9.60 -9.19 -3.81
C PHE A 14 -10.34 -9.58 -5.10
N GLU A 15 -11.11 -10.66 -5.08
CA GLU A 15 -11.92 -11.13 -6.22
C GLU A 15 -13.34 -10.55 -6.19
N ALA A 16 -13.74 -9.93 -5.08
CA ALA A 16 -14.99 -9.20 -4.97
C ALA A 16 -14.89 -7.77 -5.55
N ALA A 17 -16.01 -7.24 -6.01
CA ALA A 17 -16.12 -5.83 -6.35
C ALA A 17 -16.01 -4.96 -5.08
N PRO A 18 -15.35 -3.79 -5.14
CA PRO A 18 -14.74 -3.18 -6.32
C PRO A 18 -13.29 -3.64 -6.61
N LEU A 19 -12.65 -4.37 -5.71
CA LEU A 19 -11.20 -4.66 -5.75
C LEU A 19 -10.75 -5.53 -6.93
N ALA A 20 -11.62 -6.39 -7.44
CA ALA A 20 -11.35 -7.20 -8.63
C ALA A 20 -11.08 -6.34 -9.87
N ALA A 21 -11.91 -5.30 -10.06
CA ALA A 21 -11.85 -4.39 -11.20
C ALA A 21 -10.93 -3.18 -10.99
N ALA A 22 -10.33 -3.04 -9.80
CA ALA A 22 -9.43 -1.95 -9.49
C ALA A 22 -8.20 -1.93 -10.42
N PRO A 23 -7.69 -0.74 -10.79
CA PRO A 23 -6.49 -0.60 -11.59
C PRO A 23 -5.23 -0.93 -10.79
N ASP A 24 -4.10 -1.10 -11.49
CA ASP A 24 -2.80 -1.04 -10.85
C ASP A 24 -2.54 0.37 -10.29
N ALA A 25 -1.85 0.45 -9.15
CA ALA A 25 -1.41 1.71 -8.59
C ALA A 25 -0.44 2.45 -9.51
N ARG A 26 -0.52 3.77 -9.46
CA ARG A 26 0.41 4.65 -10.17
C ARG A 26 1.67 4.87 -9.34
N PHE A 27 2.79 5.00 -10.05
CA PHE A 27 4.08 5.28 -9.44
C PHE A 27 4.82 6.36 -10.23
N GLU A 28 5.34 7.35 -9.52
CA GLU A 28 6.09 8.47 -10.08
C GLU A 28 7.53 8.48 -9.55
N PRO A 29 8.51 8.92 -10.35
CA PRO A 29 9.88 9.03 -9.88
C PRO A 29 10.01 10.15 -8.83
N ALA A 30 10.69 9.87 -7.73
CA ALA A 30 11.06 10.89 -6.76
C ALA A 30 11.96 11.97 -7.42
N PRO A 31 11.63 13.27 -7.30
CA PRO A 31 12.34 14.34 -8.02
C PRO A 31 13.78 14.57 -7.51
N ALA A 32 14.03 14.32 -6.22
CA ALA A 32 15.33 14.44 -5.58
C ALA A 32 15.42 13.52 -4.33
N ASP A 33 16.62 13.38 -3.77
CA ASP A 33 16.81 12.65 -2.52
C ASP A 33 16.00 13.30 -1.38
N GLY A 34 15.21 12.50 -0.68
CA GLY A 34 14.34 12.98 0.40
C GLY A 34 13.12 13.80 -0.04
N VAL A 35 12.92 14.02 -1.35
CA VAL A 35 11.77 14.77 -1.89
C VAL A 35 10.79 13.79 -2.53
N LEU A 36 9.51 13.92 -2.18
CA LEU A 36 8.43 13.06 -2.67
C LEU A 36 7.76 13.69 -3.90
N PRO A 37 7.23 12.88 -4.84
CA PRO A 37 6.42 13.42 -5.92
C PRO A 37 5.10 13.99 -5.39
N ASP A 38 4.51 14.93 -6.14
CA ASP A 38 3.19 15.47 -5.81
C ASP A 38 2.13 14.35 -5.80
N GLY A 39 1.22 14.41 -4.82
CA GLY A 39 0.18 13.41 -4.65
C GLY A 39 0.70 12.03 -4.21
N PHE A 40 1.87 11.95 -3.56
CA PHE A 40 2.32 10.71 -2.94
C PHE A 40 1.28 10.16 -1.96
N PHE A 41 1.15 8.83 -1.92
CA PHE A 41 0.32 8.19 -0.90
C PHE A 41 1.05 8.17 0.44
N SER A 42 0.44 8.75 1.48
CA SER A 42 0.97 8.72 2.85
C SER A 42 0.42 7.51 3.60
N THR A 43 1.29 6.62 4.05
CA THR A 43 0.85 5.37 4.70
C THR A 43 0.29 5.61 6.10
N THR A 44 -0.70 4.79 6.47
CA THR A 44 -1.22 4.69 7.83
C THR A 44 -0.53 3.55 8.61
N ASN A 45 -0.97 3.28 9.83
CA ASN A 45 -0.59 2.10 10.60
C ASN A 45 -1.52 0.89 10.35
N LEU A 46 -2.52 1.02 9.48
CA LEU A 46 -3.47 -0.04 9.15
C LEU A 46 -2.94 -0.96 8.03
N PRO A 47 -3.45 -2.20 7.91
CA PRO A 47 -3.10 -3.08 6.80
C PRO A 47 -3.36 -2.41 5.45
N THR A 48 -2.30 -2.08 4.73
CA THR A 48 -2.37 -1.43 3.42
C THR A 48 -1.99 -2.44 2.33
N TYR A 49 -2.76 -2.46 1.26
CA TYR A 49 -2.57 -3.29 0.08
C TYR A 49 -2.43 -2.40 -1.15
N VAL A 50 -1.58 -2.81 -2.08
CA VAL A 50 -1.34 -2.11 -3.34
C VAL A 50 -1.36 -3.11 -4.47
N LYS A 51 -2.09 -2.77 -5.54
CA LYS A 51 -2.14 -3.56 -6.77
C LYS A 51 -0.98 -3.14 -7.67
N ALA A 52 -0.07 -4.06 -7.96
CA ALA A 52 1.05 -3.82 -8.87
C ALA A 52 1.28 -5.05 -9.73
N ALA A 53 1.45 -4.85 -11.04
CA ALA A 53 1.52 -5.93 -12.02
C ALA A 53 0.32 -6.89 -11.92
N GLY A 54 -0.89 -6.31 -11.77
CA GLY A 54 -2.15 -7.04 -11.67
C GLY A 54 -2.39 -7.76 -10.34
N THR A 55 -1.47 -7.69 -9.39
CA THR A 55 -1.55 -8.45 -8.13
C THR A 55 -1.63 -7.53 -6.92
N TRP A 56 -2.61 -7.79 -6.06
CA TRP A 56 -2.70 -7.15 -4.74
C TRP A 56 -1.68 -7.74 -3.78
N SER A 57 -0.83 -6.89 -3.19
CA SER A 57 0.15 -7.31 -2.19
C SER A 57 0.34 -6.24 -1.11
N ARG A 58 0.93 -6.63 0.03
CA ARG A 58 1.27 -5.68 1.10
C ARG A 58 2.72 -5.21 0.93
N PRO A 59 2.99 -3.90 1.09
CA PRO A 59 4.36 -3.42 1.23
C PRO A 59 5.05 -4.08 2.42
N ARG A 60 6.36 -4.35 2.27
CA ARG A 60 7.22 -4.73 3.38
C ARG A 60 7.36 -3.57 4.37
N LEU A 61 7.66 -3.90 5.63
CA LEU A 61 7.94 -2.94 6.71
C LEU A 61 6.81 -1.93 6.99
N PRO A 62 5.54 -2.37 7.14
CA PRO A 62 4.40 -1.45 7.30
C PRO A 62 4.61 -0.49 8.48
N ARG A 63 4.41 0.81 8.21
CA ARG A 63 4.61 1.91 9.17
C ARG A 63 3.80 3.12 8.68
N MET A 64 3.26 3.90 9.62
CA MET A 64 2.65 5.19 9.31
C MET A 64 3.68 6.27 8.94
N ASP A 65 3.19 7.37 8.36
CA ASP A 65 3.97 8.55 7.99
C ASP A 65 5.14 8.24 7.03
N CYS A 66 4.93 7.26 6.15
CA CYS A 66 5.88 6.82 5.14
C CYS A 66 5.27 6.88 3.74
N VAL A 67 6.06 6.49 2.74
CA VAL A 67 5.60 6.27 1.36
C VAL A 67 5.85 4.83 0.95
N ILE A 68 5.21 4.39 -0.13
CA ILE A 68 5.43 3.06 -0.71
C ILE A 68 6.33 3.21 -1.93
N VAL A 69 7.51 2.59 -1.90
CA VAL A 69 8.45 2.55 -3.03
C VAL A 69 8.35 1.20 -3.72
N ARG A 70 8.23 1.21 -5.06
CA ARG A 70 8.28 0.01 -5.89
C ARG A 70 9.69 -0.27 -6.38
N HIS A 71 10.16 -1.47 -6.10
CA HIS A 71 11.40 -2.04 -6.62
C HIS A 71 11.07 -3.06 -7.72
N GLY A 72 11.66 -2.87 -8.90
CA GLY A 72 11.37 -3.72 -10.06
C GLY A 72 9.89 -3.69 -10.46
N LYS A 73 9.31 -4.86 -10.76
CA LYS A 73 7.94 -4.98 -11.27
C LYS A 73 6.85 -4.87 -10.19
N ALA A 74 7.09 -5.45 -9.01
CA ALA A 74 6.02 -5.63 -8.02
C ALA A 74 6.51 -5.65 -6.56
N GLU A 75 7.82 -5.55 -6.28
CA GLU A 75 8.26 -5.50 -4.89
C GLU A 75 7.94 -4.13 -4.30
N LEU A 76 7.26 -4.11 -3.16
CA LEU A 76 6.81 -2.88 -2.50
C LEU A 76 7.42 -2.78 -1.11
N VAL A 77 7.99 -1.61 -0.80
CA VAL A 77 8.63 -1.35 0.49
C VAL A 77 8.14 -0.03 1.04
N THR A 78 7.62 -0.06 2.26
CA THR A 78 7.32 1.15 3.02
C THR A 78 8.63 1.83 3.39
N THR A 79 8.79 3.08 2.97
CA THR A 79 10.05 3.83 3.05
C THR A 79 9.80 5.18 3.71
N GLU A 80 10.57 5.49 4.76
CA GLU A 80 10.54 6.82 5.37
C GLU A 80 10.94 7.88 4.34
N PRO A 81 10.31 9.06 4.28
CA PRO A 81 10.58 10.06 3.25
C PRO A 81 12.07 10.43 3.11
N ARG A 82 12.77 10.61 4.23
CA ARG A 82 14.23 10.87 4.28
C ARG A 82 15.12 9.76 3.68
N LYS A 83 14.57 8.55 3.48
CA LYS A 83 15.27 7.39 2.88
C LYS A 83 15.00 7.26 1.38
N VAL A 84 14.03 8.01 0.84
CA VAL A 84 13.77 8.02 -0.60
C VAL A 84 14.96 8.64 -1.34
N ARG A 85 15.32 8.06 -2.47
CA ARG A 85 16.36 8.51 -3.40
C ARG A 85 15.74 8.96 -4.71
N LYS A 86 16.37 9.94 -5.36
CA LYS A 86 15.98 10.44 -6.68
C LYS A 86 15.74 9.29 -7.66
N GLY A 87 14.63 9.36 -8.38
CA GLY A 87 14.24 8.38 -9.40
C GLY A 87 13.58 7.10 -8.87
N GLN A 88 13.51 6.89 -7.55
CA GLN A 88 12.73 5.78 -7.01
C GLN A 88 11.24 5.95 -7.32
N ALA A 89 10.59 4.86 -7.71
CA ALA A 89 9.18 4.83 -8.07
C ALA A 89 8.31 4.85 -6.80
N VAL A 90 7.75 6.01 -6.45
CA VAL A 90 6.92 6.23 -5.27
C VAL A 90 5.45 6.13 -5.68
N ALA A 91 4.65 5.39 -4.90
CA ALA A 91 3.21 5.27 -5.13
C ALA A 91 2.52 6.64 -4.96
N VAL A 92 1.64 6.97 -5.90
CA VAL A 92 0.87 8.22 -5.89
C VAL A 92 -0.63 7.92 -5.98
N GLY A 93 -1.43 8.72 -5.29
CA GLY A 93 -2.84 8.51 -5.06
C GLY A 93 -3.21 8.91 -3.62
N THR A 94 -4.44 9.37 -3.43
CA THR A 94 -4.97 9.82 -2.13
C THR A 94 -6.15 9.00 -1.66
N GLU A 95 -6.71 8.15 -2.54
CA GLU A 95 -7.83 7.28 -2.20
C GLU A 95 -7.34 6.00 -1.50
N GLU A 96 -8.12 5.54 -0.52
CA GLU A 96 -7.83 4.37 0.32
C GLU A 96 -8.77 3.19 0.05
N ASP A 97 -9.70 3.32 -0.88
CA ASP A 97 -10.79 2.38 -1.15
C ASP A 97 -10.47 1.36 -2.27
N GLY A 98 -9.24 1.40 -2.80
CA GLY A 98 -8.79 0.56 -3.90
C GLY A 98 -9.04 1.15 -5.29
N SER A 99 -9.78 2.25 -5.43
CA SER A 99 -10.09 2.89 -6.73
C SER A 99 -8.84 3.35 -7.49
N GLN A 100 -7.75 3.63 -6.77
CA GLN A 100 -6.45 4.02 -7.32
C GLN A 100 -5.39 2.91 -7.19
N GLY A 101 -5.80 1.66 -6.96
CA GLY A 101 -4.90 0.53 -6.75
C GLY A 101 -4.22 0.54 -5.37
N ILE A 102 -4.67 1.36 -4.44
CA ILE A 102 -4.23 1.40 -3.03
C ILE A 102 -5.45 1.21 -2.14
N PHE A 103 -5.41 0.24 -1.25
CA PHE A 103 -6.51 -0.13 -0.36
C PHE A 103 -6.04 -0.22 1.09
N VAL A 104 -6.67 0.55 1.98
CA VAL A 104 -6.43 0.50 3.42
C VAL A 104 -7.54 -0.32 4.09
N HIS A 105 -7.17 -1.50 4.59
CA HIS A 105 -8.11 -2.43 5.20
C HIS A 105 -8.26 -2.18 6.70
N GLY A 106 -9.05 -1.16 7.06
CA GLY A 106 -9.35 -0.81 8.45
C GLY A 106 -10.27 -1.81 9.16
N GLU A 107 -11.07 -2.56 8.41
CA GLU A 107 -12.11 -3.42 8.97
C GLU A 107 -11.66 -4.87 9.22
N GLY A 108 -10.40 -5.21 8.93
CA GLY A 108 -9.93 -6.59 8.99
C GLY A 108 -9.96 -7.27 10.37
N PHE A 109 -10.19 -6.50 11.44
CA PHE A 109 -10.39 -7.02 12.79
C PHE A 109 -11.80 -6.78 13.33
N LEU A 110 -12.67 -6.12 12.55
CA LEU A 110 -14.07 -5.94 12.90
C LEU A 110 -14.83 -7.23 12.59
N GLY A 111 -15.69 -7.64 13.51
CA GLY A 111 -16.48 -8.86 13.46
C GLY A 111 -17.63 -8.82 14.43
#